data_AF-A0A960HJS3-F1
#
_entry.id   AF-A0A960HJS3-F1
#
_cell.length_a   1.000
_cell.length_b   1.000
_cell.length_c   1.000
_cell.angle_alpha   90.00
_cell.angle_beta   90.00
_cell.angle_gamma   90.00
#
_symmetry.space_group_name_H-M   'P 1'
#
loop_
_entity.id
_entity.type
_entity.pdbx_description
1 polymer ?
#
loop_
_entity_poly.entity_id
_entity_poly.type
_entity_poly.pdbx_seq_one_letter_code
_entity_poly.pdbx_strand_id
1 'polypeptide(L)'
;MAPKKKTRTMSDAHKAALAEGRTQGRAVRLYLEALEANKPKRGRKRTADSIKKRLDKITVELESADPLKRLQLTQEQLDLEAELAAGDETVDLSELEKGFIESAAPYAARKGISYGAFRSVGVSPAVLRAAGISRSA
;
A
#
# COMPACT_ATOMS: atom_id res chain seq x y z
N MET A 1 1.81 -35.63 45.43
CA MET A 1 1.79 -34.17 45.15
C MET A 1 2.66 -33.90 43.93
N ALA A 2 2.08 -33.48 42.81
CA ALA A 2 2.86 -33.13 41.61
C ALA A 2 3.52 -31.75 41.79
N PRO A 3 4.79 -31.56 41.40
CA PRO A 3 5.46 -30.26 41.57
C PRO A 3 4.87 -29.24 40.59
N LYS A 4 4.44 -28.10 41.13
CA LYS A 4 3.82 -26.99 40.38
C LYS A 4 4.86 -26.39 39.42
N LYS A 5 4.59 -26.40 38.10
CA LYS A 5 5.44 -25.76 37.08
C LYS A 5 5.66 -24.29 37.44
N LYS A 6 6.93 -23.88 37.62
CA LYS A 6 7.34 -22.47 37.71
C LYS A 6 6.91 -21.76 36.43
N THR A 7 5.89 -20.91 36.52
CA THR A 7 5.57 -19.97 35.44
C THR A 7 6.76 -19.02 35.31
N ARG A 8 7.46 -19.09 34.18
CA ARG A 8 8.49 -18.09 33.84
C ARG A 8 7.75 -16.76 33.64
N THR A 9 7.66 -15.95 34.68
CA THR A 9 7.22 -14.56 34.58
C THR A 9 8.17 -13.85 33.64
N MET A 10 7.64 -13.40 32.49
CA MET A 10 8.43 -12.68 31.50
C MET A 10 9.05 -11.45 32.16
N SER A 11 10.37 -11.25 32.03
CA SER A 11 11.01 -10.01 32.47
C SER A 11 10.50 -8.85 31.63
N ASP A 12 10.52 -7.64 32.18
CA ASP A 12 10.00 -6.46 31.51
C ASP A 12 10.80 -6.14 30.23
N ALA A 13 12.10 -6.46 30.21
CA ALA A 13 12.93 -6.39 29.01
C ALA A 13 12.42 -7.31 27.87
N HIS A 14 11.96 -8.52 28.20
CA HIS A 14 11.41 -9.43 27.20
C HIS A 14 10.02 -8.98 26.71
N LYS A 15 9.19 -8.43 27.61
CA LYS A 15 7.90 -7.83 27.20
C LYS A 15 8.10 -6.65 26.26
N ALA A 16 9.07 -5.77 26.56
CA ALA A 16 9.42 -4.63 25.72
C ALA A 16 9.91 -5.08 24.33
N ALA A 17 10.82 -6.06 24.27
CA ALA A 17 11.31 -6.61 23.00
C ALA A 17 10.19 -7.25 22.15
N LEU A 18 9.22 -7.93 22.79
CA LEU A 18 8.05 -8.47 22.10
C LEU A 18 7.11 -7.37 21.60
N ALA A 19 6.92 -6.30 22.38
CA ALA A 19 6.13 -5.15 21.94
C ALA A 19 6.76 -4.48 20.72
N GLU A 20 8.05 -4.18 20.79
CA GLU A 20 8.83 -3.57 19.70
C GLU A 20 8.76 -4.40 18.41
N GLY A 21 8.94 -5.73 18.52
CA GLY A 21 8.83 -6.63 17.37
C GLY A 21 7.43 -6.67 16.74
N ARG A 22 6.37 -6.51 17.55
CA ARG A 22 4.98 -6.41 17.03
C ARG A 22 4.75 -5.08 16.31
N THR A 23 5.25 -3.97 16.85
CA THR A 23 5.13 -2.66 16.22
C THR A 23 5.84 -2.65 14.87
N GLN A 24 7.06 -3.19 14.83
CA GLN A 24 7.84 -3.31 13.60
C GLN A 24 7.15 -4.16 12.54
N GLY A 25 6.66 -5.35 12.95
CA GLY A 25 5.94 -6.24 12.05
C GLY A 25 4.64 -5.62 11.52
N ARG A 26 3.91 -4.87 12.35
CA ARG A 26 2.69 -4.16 11.94
C ARG A 26 2.97 -3.09 10.91
N ALA A 27 3.98 -2.24 11.13
CA ALA A 27 4.35 -1.19 10.19
C ALA A 27 4.76 -1.75 8.83
N VAL A 28 5.59 -2.81 8.82
CA VAL A 28 5.98 -3.50 7.58
C VAL A 28 4.77 -4.10 6.87
N ARG A 29 3.87 -4.77 7.60
CA ARG A 29 2.68 -5.39 7.02
C ARG A 29 1.75 -4.37 6.39
N LEU A 30 1.40 -3.30 7.12
CA LEU A 30 0.47 -2.27 6.64
C LEU A 30 0.96 -1.60 5.35
N TYR A 31 2.27 -1.30 5.27
CA TYR A 31 2.84 -0.73 4.06
C TYR A 31 2.81 -1.71 2.88
N LEU A 32 3.12 -2.99 3.09
CA LEU A 32 3.04 -4.01 2.02
C LEU A 32 1.60 -4.26 1.56
N GLU A 33 0.64 -4.33 2.48
CA GLU A 33 -0.79 -4.45 2.17
C GLU A 33 -1.27 -3.24 1.34
N ALA A 34 -0.87 -2.03 1.72
CA ALA A 34 -1.21 -0.82 0.98
C ALA A 34 -0.53 -0.78 -0.40
N LEU A 35 0.71 -1.24 -0.53
CA LEU A 35 1.38 -1.37 -1.83
C LEU A 35 0.68 -2.38 -2.74
N GLU A 36 0.19 -3.49 -2.19
CA GLU A 36 -0.54 -4.51 -2.95
C GLU A 36 -1.91 -3.99 -3.41
N ALA A 37 -2.65 -3.31 -2.53
CA ALA A 37 -3.93 -2.67 -2.86
C ALA A 37 -3.77 -1.60 -3.95
N ASN A 38 -2.67 -0.84 -3.90
CA ASN A 38 -2.37 0.20 -4.88
C ASN A 38 -1.70 -0.32 -6.17
N LYS A 39 -1.33 -1.60 -6.24
CA LYS A 39 -0.60 -2.15 -7.40
C LYS A 39 -1.44 -2.05 -8.67
N PRO A 40 -0.92 -1.47 -9.77
CA PRO A 40 -1.65 -1.46 -11.03
C PRO A 40 -1.82 -2.88 -11.59
N LYS A 41 -3.06 -3.30 -11.89
CA LYS A 41 -3.32 -4.57 -12.58
C LYS A 41 -2.64 -4.54 -13.97
N ARG A 42 -2.10 -5.70 -14.38
CA ARG A 42 -1.29 -5.85 -15.61
C ARG A 42 -2.14 -5.44 -16.83
N GLY A 43 -1.68 -4.44 -17.60
CA GLY A 43 -2.37 -3.94 -18.80
C GLY A 43 -2.36 -2.41 -19.01
N ARG A 44 -1.85 -1.63 -18.05
CA ARG A 44 -1.97 -0.15 -17.94
C ARG A 44 -3.36 0.24 -17.41
N LYS A 45 -3.45 0.52 -16.11
CA LYS A 45 -4.66 1.10 -15.50
C LYS A 45 -4.99 2.43 -16.21
N ARG A 46 -6.27 2.72 -16.46
CA ARG A 46 -6.74 4.11 -16.57
C ARG A 46 -6.27 4.82 -15.29
N THR A 47 -5.42 5.84 -15.43
CA THR A 47 -5.04 6.71 -14.31
C THR A 47 -6.14 7.72 -14.05
N ALA A 48 -6.22 8.27 -12.83
CA ALA A 48 -7.13 9.37 -12.51
C ALA A 48 -7.01 10.52 -13.54
N ASP A 49 -5.79 10.85 -13.98
CA ASP A 49 -5.57 11.83 -15.06
C ASP A 49 -6.18 11.43 -16.40
N SER A 50 -6.09 10.16 -16.78
CA SER A 50 -6.69 9.67 -18.02
C SER A 50 -8.22 9.63 -17.96
N ILE A 51 -8.78 9.40 -16.77
CA ILE A 51 -10.22 9.44 -16.52
C ILE A 51 -10.71 10.89 -16.61
N LYS A 52 -10.05 11.83 -15.93
CA LYS A 52 -10.37 13.27 -16.00
C LYS A 52 -10.32 13.78 -17.44
N LYS A 53 -9.27 13.45 -18.19
CA LYS A 53 -9.18 13.79 -19.63
C LYS A 53 -10.32 13.21 -20.47
N ARG A 54 -10.84 12.02 -20.12
CA ARG A 54 -11.99 11.43 -20.82
C ARG A 54 -13.29 12.14 -20.43
N LEU A 55 -13.47 12.50 -19.17
CA LEU A 55 -14.60 13.31 -18.70
C LEU A 55 -14.65 14.66 -19.42
N ASP A 56 -13.53 15.37 -19.51
CA ASP A 56 -13.43 16.65 -20.26
C ASP A 56 -13.81 16.49 -21.74
N LYS A 57 -13.49 15.34 -22.33
CA LYS A 57 -13.88 15.05 -23.72
C LYS A 57 -15.36 14.72 -23.85
N ILE A 58 -15.93 13.99 -22.89
CA ILE A 58 -17.34 13.64 -22.84
C ILE A 58 -18.20 14.91 -22.71
N THR A 59 -17.79 15.88 -21.89
CA THR A 59 -18.53 17.15 -21.74
C THR A 59 -18.65 17.90 -23.06
N VAL A 60 -17.58 17.91 -23.88
CA VAL A 60 -17.60 18.52 -25.22
C VAL A 60 -18.46 17.68 -26.20
N GLU A 61 -18.33 16.35 -26.19
CA GLU A 61 -19.12 15.48 -27.08
C GLU A 61 -20.64 15.57 -26.78
N LEU A 62 -21.04 15.84 -25.53
CA LEU A 62 -22.44 15.96 -25.11
C LEU A 62 -23.19 17.18 -25.70
N GLU A 63 -22.48 18.26 -26.01
CA GLU A 63 -23.07 19.51 -26.53
C GLU A 63 -23.75 19.29 -27.89
N SER A 64 -23.14 18.48 -28.75
CA SER A 64 -23.62 18.20 -30.10
C SER A 64 -24.10 16.76 -30.31
N ALA A 65 -24.20 15.95 -29.26
CA ALA A 65 -24.61 14.55 -29.35
C ALA A 65 -26.08 14.38 -29.73
N ASP A 66 -26.36 13.41 -30.60
CA ASP A 66 -27.72 12.92 -30.84
C ASP A 66 -28.30 12.23 -29.57
N PRO A 67 -29.62 11.99 -29.49
CA PRO A 67 -30.25 11.47 -28.28
C PRO A 67 -29.69 10.12 -27.78
N LEU A 68 -29.32 9.22 -28.69
CA LEU A 68 -28.81 7.89 -28.33
C LEU A 68 -27.36 8.00 -27.86
N LYS A 69 -26.55 8.81 -28.56
CA LYS A 69 -25.17 9.09 -28.17
C LYS A 69 -25.09 9.83 -26.84
N ARG A 70 -26.02 10.76 -26.58
CA ARG A 70 -26.13 11.47 -25.30
C ARG A 70 -26.35 10.50 -24.15
N LEU A 71 -27.28 9.55 -24.30
CA LEU A 71 -27.52 8.51 -23.28
C LEU A 71 -26.26 7.68 -22.99
N GLN A 72 -25.55 7.24 -24.04
CA GLN A 72 -24.31 6.46 -23.89
C GLN A 72 -23.20 7.26 -23.21
N LEU A 73 -23.02 8.52 -23.59
CA LEU A 73 -22.01 9.40 -23.01
C LEU A 73 -22.30 9.71 -21.54
N THR A 74 -23.57 9.90 -21.18
CA THR A 74 -23.98 10.07 -19.79
C THR A 74 -23.71 8.81 -18.96
N GLN A 75 -23.96 7.61 -19.50
CA GLN A 75 -23.58 6.37 -18.80
C GLN A 75 -22.06 6.28 -18.62
N GLU A 76 -21.28 6.58 -19.66
CA GLU A 76 -19.81 6.59 -19.57
C GLU A 76 -19.31 7.60 -18.53
N GLN A 77 -19.94 8.78 -18.45
CA GLN A 77 -19.62 9.79 -17.44
C GLN A 77 -19.84 9.24 -16.02
N LEU A 78 -21.01 8.64 -15.75
CA LEU A 78 -21.34 8.08 -14.44
C LEU A 78 -20.38 6.96 -14.03
N ASP A 79 -20.03 6.08 -14.98
CA ASP A 79 -19.09 4.98 -14.73
C ASP A 79 -17.68 5.50 -14.39
N LEU A 80 -17.22 6.55 -15.09
CA LEU A 80 -15.92 7.18 -14.87
C LEU A 80 -15.86 7.95 -13.55
N GLU A 81 -16.95 8.64 -13.18
CA GLU A 81 -17.06 9.32 -11.89
C GLU A 81 -17.07 8.31 -10.72
N ALA A 82 -17.77 7.18 -10.87
CA ALA A 82 -17.73 6.08 -9.91
C ALA A 82 -16.33 5.45 -9.82
N GLU A 83 -15.63 5.28 -10.94
CA GLU A 83 -14.25 4.78 -10.98
C GLU A 83 -13.29 5.73 -10.26
N LEU A 84 -13.45 7.05 -10.42
CA LEU A 84 -12.68 8.05 -9.68
C LEU A 84 -12.97 7.99 -8.18
N ALA A 85 -14.24 7.94 -7.79
CA ALA A 85 -14.65 7.86 -6.39
C ALA A 85 -14.10 6.59 -5.71
N ALA A 86 -14.06 5.46 -6.42
CA ALA A 86 -13.48 4.21 -5.92
C ALA A 86 -11.93 4.22 -5.92
N GLY A 87 -11.30 4.99 -6.82
CA GLY A 87 -9.85 5.14 -6.90
C GLY A 87 -9.26 6.13 -5.89
N ASP A 88 -10.08 7.07 -5.38
CA ASP A 88 -9.72 8.09 -4.40
C ASP A 88 -9.65 7.56 -2.95
N GLU A 89 -9.95 6.28 -2.71
CA GLU A 89 -9.57 5.57 -1.48
C GLU A 89 -8.05 5.31 -1.44
N THR A 90 -7.27 6.37 -1.71
CA THR A 90 -5.83 6.42 -1.57
C THR A 90 -5.54 6.39 -0.08
N VAL A 91 -5.32 5.19 0.44
CA VAL A 91 -4.63 5.00 1.73
C VAL A 91 -3.41 5.91 1.70
N ASP A 92 -3.23 6.80 2.69
CA ASP A 92 -2.09 7.70 2.73
C ASP A 92 -0.80 6.89 2.87
N LEU A 93 -0.24 6.55 1.71
CA LEU A 93 0.97 5.76 1.59
C LEU A 93 2.15 6.48 2.24
N SER A 94 2.09 7.81 2.40
CA SER A 94 3.17 8.61 2.97
C SER A 94 3.36 8.33 4.46
N GLU A 95 2.27 8.21 5.23
CA GLU A 95 2.35 7.86 6.65
C GLU A 95 2.79 6.41 6.85
N LEU A 96 2.26 5.50 6.04
CA LEU A 96 2.65 4.09 6.06
C LEU A 96 4.11 3.88 5.65
N GLU A 97 4.60 4.66 4.69
CA GLU A 97 5.99 4.64 4.24
C GLU A 97 6.94 5.12 5.35
N LYS A 98 6.59 6.18 6.08
CA LYS A 98 7.38 6.63 7.24
C LYS A 98 7.48 5.53 8.31
N GLY A 99 6.35 4.94 8.67
CA GLY A 99 6.32 3.83 9.63
C GLY A 99 7.13 2.62 9.15
N PHE A 100 7.07 2.31 7.84
CA PHE A 100 7.92 1.28 7.22
C PHE A 100 9.40 1.63 7.36
N ILE A 101 9.81 2.85 7.02
CA ILE A 101 11.22 3.29 7.04
C ILE A 101 11.82 3.12 8.44
N GLU A 102 11.09 3.49 9.49
CA GLU A 102 11.57 3.36 10.88
C GLU A 102 11.69 1.90 11.35
N SER A 103 10.84 1.02 10.82
CA SER A 103 10.69 -0.35 11.33
C SER A 103 11.37 -1.43 10.48
N ALA A 104 11.62 -1.16 9.19
CA ALA A 104 11.95 -2.19 8.22
C ALA A 104 13.36 -2.77 8.41
N ALA A 105 14.39 -1.95 8.70
CA ALA A 105 15.74 -2.47 8.95
C ALA A 105 15.82 -3.43 10.15
N PRO A 106 15.38 -3.07 11.38
CA PRO A 106 15.45 -4.00 12.51
C PRO A 106 14.55 -5.22 12.31
N TYR A 107 13.43 -5.08 11.61
CA TYR A 107 12.59 -6.22 11.23
C TYR A 107 13.30 -7.17 10.27
N ALA A 108 13.90 -6.64 9.20
CA ALA A 108 14.62 -7.40 8.19
C ALA A 108 15.81 -8.14 8.79
N ALA A 109 16.60 -7.49 9.63
CA ALA A 109 17.73 -8.09 10.34
C ALA A 109 17.30 -9.26 11.24
N ARG A 110 16.20 -9.10 12.00
CA ARG A 110 15.67 -10.19 12.85
C ARG A 110 15.08 -11.36 12.06
N LYS A 111 14.58 -11.11 10.85
CA LYS A 111 13.91 -12.10 10.00
C LYS A 111 14.79 -12.68 8.89
N GLY A 112 16.00 -12.16 8.68
CA GLY A 112 16.87 -12.56 7.57
C GLY A 112 16.30 -12.19 6.20
N ILE A 113 15.59 -11.06 6.09
CA ILE A 113 14.97 -10.61 4.85
C ILE A 113 15.96 -9.73 4.09
N SER A 114 16.33 -10.14 2.88
CA SER A 114 17.27 -9.40 2.04
C SER A 114 16.59 -8.27 1.27
N TYR A 115 17.40 -7.33 0.78
CA TYR A 115 16.95 -6.28 -0.16
C TYR A 115 16.20 -6.86 -1.37
N GLY A 116 16.67 -7.99 -1.90
CA GLY A 116 16.06 -8.66 -3.04
C GLY A 116 14.61 -9.09 -2.78
N ALA A 117 14.31 -9.56 -1.55
CA ALA A 117 12.97 -9.98 -1.16
C ALA A 117 11.98 -8.80 -1.10
N PHE A 118 12.41 -7.63 -0.60
CA PHE A 118 11.57 -6.43 -0.64
C PHE A 118 11.33 -5.94 -2.07
N ARG A 119 12.33 -6.05 -2.94
CA ARG A 119 12.20 -5.67 -4.35
C ARG A 119 11.22 -6.57 -5.10
N SER A 120 11.19 -7.88 -4.82
CA SER A 120 10.25 -8.79 -5.48
C SER A 120 8.79 -8.52 -5.14
N VAL A 121 8.50 -7.99 -3.95
CA VAL A 121 7.14 -7.60 -3.54
C VAL A 121 6.76 -6.17 -3.94
N GLY A 122 7.68 -5.41 -4.54
CA GLY A 122 7.40 -4.11 -5.16
C GLY A 122 7.82 -2.88 -4.36
N VAL A 123 8.52 -3.03 -3.22
CA VAL A 123 9.06 -1.89 -2.48
C VAL A 123 10.11 -1.16 -3.31
N SER A 124 10.04 0.18 -3.37
CA SER A 124 10.95 0.97 -4.20
C SER A 124 12.37 1.01 -3.63
N PRO A 125 13.42 1.15 -4.47
CA PRO A 125 14.79 1.30 -4.00
C PRO A 125 15.01 2.55 -3.13
N ALA A 126 14.23 3.62 -3.36
CA ALA A 126 14.32 4.85 -2.59
C ALA A 126 13.88 4.62 -1.14
N VAL A 127 12.75 3.92 -0.96
CA VAL A 127 12.22 3.55 0.36
C VAL A 127 13.16 2.61 1.11
N LEU A 128 13.72 1.62 0.42
CA LEU A 128 14.70 0.71 1.04
C LEU A 128 15.98 1.44 1.48
N ARG A 129 16.46 2.41 0.68
CA ARG A 129 17.59 3.26 1.07
C ARG A 129 17.26 4.11 2.29
N ALA A 130 16.07 4.73 2.32
CA ALA A 130 15.62 5.51 3.47
C ALA A 130 15.50 4.65 4.73
N ALA A 131 15.05 3.40 4.58
CA ALA A 131 14.97 2.41 5.65
C ALA A 131 16.32 1.81 6.07
N GLY A 132 17.44 2.19 5.43
CA GLY A 132 18.77 1.64 5.73
C GLY A 132 19.02 0.21 5.20
N ILE A 133 18.17 -0.30 4.31
CA ILE A 133 18.31 -1.63 3.71
C ILE A 133 19.11 -1.53 2.41
N SER A 134 20.33 -2.04 2.42
CA SER A 134 21.26 -2.00 1.29
C SER A 134 21.25 -3.30 0.47
N ARG A 135 21.75 -3.25 -0.78
CA ARG A 135 21.82 -4.42 -1.67
C ARG A 135 22.76 -5.53 -1.18
N SER A 136 23.65 -5.21 -0.25
CA SER A 136 24.65 -6.11 0.34
C SER A 136 24.24 -6.66 1.71
N ALA A 137 23.06 -6.25 2.23
CA ALA A 137 22.51 -6.71 3.50
C ALA A 137 21.61 -7.95 3.33
#